data_AF-A0A357WU00-F1
#
_entry.id   AF-A0A357WU00-F1
#
_cell.length_a   1.000
_cell.length_b   1.000
_cell.length_c   1.000
_cell.angle_alpha   90.00
_cell.angle_beta   90.00
_cell.angle_gamma   90.00
#
_symmetry.space_group_name_H-M   'P 1'
#
loop_
_entity.id
_entity.type
_entity.pdbx_description
1 polymer ?
#
loop_
_entity_poly.entity_id
_entity_poly.type
_entity_poly.pdbx_seq_one_letter_code
_entity_poly.pdbx_strand_id
1 'polypeptide(L)'
;MLEQRVKTGLALTQSHLKLCDENLRKAEVSSRNAFVEKAIEYYAGHLNAEQNARYFEGAFASKAQQKVEQIGKSLGTGQFKIAVELAIISHILAAQAKISGEEFKRLRDKCEYDIRHLEGVQKFEAAYNFQHEAREGDKL
;
A
#
# COMPACT_ATOMS: atom_id res chain seq x y z
N MET A 1 1.74 -41.93 -18.93
CA MET A 1 2.81 -42.63 -19.68
C MET A 1 4.13 -42.08 -19.17
N LEU A 2 5.08 -42.94 -18.78
CA LEU A 2 6.45 -42.49 -18.52
C LEU A 2 7.05 -42.06 -19.86
N GLU A 3 7.39 -40.78 -20.01
CA GLU A 3 8.05 -40.28 -21.21
C GLU A 3 9.39 -41.00 -21.40
N GLN A 4 9.62 -41.54 -22.60
CA GLN A 4 10.87 -42.20 -22.91
C GLN A 4 11.96 -41.15 -23.15
N ARG A 5 13.04 -41.22 -22.37
CA ARG A 5 14.21 -40.37 -22.57
C ARG A 5 14.93 -40.77 -23.86
N VAL A 6 15.06 -39.81 -24.78
CA VAL A 6 15.88 -39.95 -25.99
C VAL A 6 17.31 -39.53 -25.66
N LYS A 7 18.29 -40.36 -26.04
CA LYS A 7 19.71 -40.01 -25.90
C LYS A 7 20.06 -38.98 -26.96
N THR A 8 20.23 -37.73 -26.54
CA THR A 8 20.75 -36.65 -27.38
C THR A 8 22.23 -36.42 -27.05
N GLY A 9 23.05 -36.15 -28.05
CA GLY A 9 24.45 -35.78 -27.84
C GLY A 9 24.54 -34.29 -27.48
N LEU A 10 24.90 -33.97 -26.23
CA LEU A 10 25.16 -32.60 -25.79
C LEU A 10 26.61 -32.48 -25.34
N ALA A 11 27.37 -31.58 -25.94
CA ALA A 11 28.73 -31.26 -25.52
C ALA A 11 28.70 -30.13 -24.48
N LEU A 12 29.12 -30.43 -23.25
CA LEU A 12 29.25 -29.47 -22.16
C LEU A 12 30.69 -29.39 -21.70
N THR A 13 31.13 -28.20 -21.28
CA THR A 13 32.45 -28.04 -20.66
C THR A 13 32.49 -28.69 -19.27
N GLN A 14 33.69 -29.03 -18.80
CA GLN A 14 33.88 -29.60 -17.46
C GLN A 14 33.41 -28.68 -16.32
N SER A 15 33.50 -27.35 -16.47
CA SER A 15 33.03 -26.39 -15.46
C SER A 15 31.50 -26.45 -15.29
N HIS A 16 30.74 -26.46 -16.37
CA HIS A 16 29.29 -26.60 -16.35
C HIS A 16 28.83 -27.95 -15.78
N LEU A 17 29.57 -29.04 -16.04
CA LEU A 17 29.29 -30.34 -15.41
C LEU A 17 29.49 -30.30 -13.89
N LYS A 18 30.58 -29.67 -13.42
CA LYS A 18 30.82 -29.48 -11.97
C LYS A 18 29.72 -28.63 -11.33
N LEU A 19 29.33 -27.53 -11.99
CA LEU A 19 28.24 -26.68 -11.53
C LEU A 19 26.91 -27.46 -11.43
N CYS A 20 26.62 -28.33 -12.40
CA CYS A 20 25.45 -29.21 -12.32
C CYS A 20 25.54 -30.14 -11.11
N ASP A 21 26.68 -30.79 -10.88
CA ASP A 21 26.89 -31.74 -9.78
C ASP A 21 26.75 -31.10 -8.40
N GLU A 22 27.38 -29.94 -8.20
CA GLU A 22 27.35 -29.18 -6.95
C GLU A 22 25.93 -28.73 -6.55
N ASN A 23 25.02 -28.64 -7.53
CA ASN A 23 23.66 -28.14 -7.33
C ASN A 23 22.56 -29.21 -7.44
N LEU A 24 22.89 -30.49 -7.65
CA LEU A 24 21.89 -31.58 -7.71
C LEU A 24 21.00 -31.62 -6.47
N ARG A 25 21.61 -31.51 -5.27
CA ARG A 25 20.88 -31.52 -3.99
C ARG A 25 19.99 -30.29 -3.84
N LYS A 26 20.48 -29.10 -4.25
CA LYS A 26 19.71 -27.85 -4.16
C LYS A 26 18.53 -27.85 -5.13
N ALA A 27 18.67 -28.50 -6.27
CA ALA A 27 17.60 -28.68 -7.25
C ALA A 27 16.68 -29.87 -6.94
N GLU A 28 16.89 -30.57 -5.83
CA GLU A 28 16.11 -31.74 -5.40
C GLU A 28 16.01 -32.83 -6.47
N VAL A 29 17.14 -33.15 -7.12
CA VAL A 29 17.21 -34.16 -8.18
C VAL A 29 18.36 -35.13 -7.95
N SER A 30 18.20 -36.37 -8.41
CA SER A 30 19.15 -37.46 -8.22
C SER A 30 20.08 -37.70 -9.43
N SER A 31 19.90 -36.98 -10.54
CA SER A 31 20.71 -37.16 -11.74
C SER A 31 20.90 -35.85 -12.52
N ARG A 32 22.01 -35.76 -13.26
CA ARG A 32 22.27 -34.66 -14.20
C ARG A 32 21.17 -34.51 -15.25
N ASN A 33 20.59 -35.62 -15.72
CA ASN A 33 19.49 -35.56 -16.69
C ASN A 33 18.27 -34.85 -16.12
N ALA A 34 17.87 -35.20 -14.89
CA ALA A 34 16.76 -34.52 -14.21
C ALA A 34 17.07 -33.05 -13.89
N PHE A 35 18.35 -32.73 -13.62
CA PHE A 35 18.79 -31.35 -13.45
C PHE A 35 18.66 -30.55 -14.74
N VAL A 36 19.11 -31.11 -15.87
CA VAL A 36 19.05 -30.47 -17.18
C VAL A 36 17.61 -30.32 -17.66
N GLU A 37 16.75 -31.31 -17.45
CA GLU A 37 15.30 -31.24 -17.72
C GLU A 37 14.67 -30.03 -16.97
N LYS A 38 14.90 -29.92 -15.65
CA LYS A 38 14.45 -28.75 -14.86
C LYS A 38 15.04 -27.43 -15.36
N ALA A 39 16.31 -27.41 -15.76
CA ALA A 39 16.96 -26.20 -16.26
C ALA A 39 16.36 -25.73 -17.60
N ILE A 40 16.00 -26.67 -18.49
CA ILE A 40 15.32 -26.37 -19.75
C ILE A 40 13.94 -25.77 -19.49
N GLU A 41 13.15 -26.40 -18.62
CA GLU A 41 11.82 -25.88 -18.23
C GLU A 41 11.93 -24.48 -17.62
N TYR A 42 12.89 -24.28 -16.72
CA TYR A 42 13.12 -23.00 -16.07
C TYR A 42 13.49 -21.90 -17.08
N TYR A 43 14.45 -22.16 -17.97
CA TYR A 43 14.92 -21.15 -18.91
C TYR A 43 13.90 -20.86 -20.01
N ALA A 44 13.19 -21.89 -20.51
CA ALA A 44 12.07 -21.70 -21.42
C ALA A 44 10.94 -20.89 -20.74
N GLY A 45 10.64 -21.17 -19.47
CA GLY A 45 9.71 -20.41 -18.65
C GLY A 45 10.13 -18.95 -18.50
N HIS A 46 11.41 -18.68 -18.24
CA HIS A 46 11.97 -17.33 -18.14
C HIS A 46 11.83 -16.54 -19.45
N LEU A 47 12.19 -17.14 -20.60
CA LEU A 47 12.05 -16.50 -21.92
C LEU A 47 10.58 -16.19 -22.26
N ASN A 48 9.67 -17.12 -21.96
CA ASN A 48 8.24 -16.92 -22.16
C ASN A 48 7.67 -15.86 -21.19
N ALA A 49 8.17 -15.83 -19.96
CA ALA A 49 7.80 -14.83 -18.96
C ALA A 49 8.31 -13.44 -19.33
N GLU A 50 9.52 -13.28 -19.88
CA GLU A 50 10.02 -11.98 -20.34
C GLU A 50 9.19 -11.38 -21.49
N GLN A 51 8.72 -12.22 -22.42
CA GLN A 51 7.78 -11.77 -23.47
C GLN A 51 6.43 -11.34 -22.89
N ASN A 52 5.91 -12.08 -21.90
CA ASN A 52 4.63 -11.77 -21.27
C ASN A 52 4.72 -10.66 -20.22
N ALA A 53 5.87 -10.49 -19.56
CA ALA A 53 6.10 -9.50 -18.51
C ALA A 53 6.04 -8.08 -19.07
N ARG A 54 6.59 -7.83 -20.26
CA ARG A 54 6.44 -6.51 -20.92
C ARG A 54 4.98 -6.14 -21.22
N TYR A 55 4.15 -7.13 -21.58
CA TYR A 55 2.72 -6.92 -21.78
C TYR A 55 1.96 -6.79 -20.45
N PHE A 56 2.33 -7.60 -19.46
CA PHE A 56 1.75 -7.61 -18.12
C PHE A 56 2.07 -6.32 -17.35
N GLU A 57 3.30 -5.81 -17.41
CA GLU A 57 3.73 -4.55 -16.78
C GLU A 57 2.96 -3.36 -17.36
N GLY A 58 2.82 -3.27 -18.69
CA GLY A 58 2.06 -2.19 -19.33
C GLY A 58 0.56 -2.24 -18.98
N ALA A 59 -0.05 -3.42 -19.06
CA ALA A 59 -1.48 -3.59 -18.76
C ALA A 59 -1.79 -3.44 -17.25
N PHE A 60 -0.90 -3.93 -16.38
CA PHE A 60 -1.04 -3.80 -14.93
C PHE A 60 -0.82 -2.36 -14.49
N ALA A 61 0.23 -1.68 -14.97
CA ALA A 61 0.48 -0.27 -14.66
C ALA A 61 -0.69 0.62 -15.13
N SER A 62 -1.22 0.38 -16.33
CA SER A 62 -2.39 1.09 -16.85
C SER A 62 -3.64 0.89 -15.98
N LYS A 63 -3.97 -0.36 -15.62
CA LYS A 63 -5.10 -0.65 -14.72
C LYS A 63 -4.90 -0.09 -13.30
N ALA A 64 -3.68 -0.14 -12.77
CA ALA A 64 -3.34 0.44 -11.49
C ALA A 64 -3.52 1.95 -11.50
N GLN A 65 -3.03 2.63 -12.54
CA GLN A 65 -3.18 4.08 -12.72
C GLN A 65 -4.65 4.47 -12.87
N GLN A 66 -5.43 3.73 -13.65
CA GLN A 66 -6.87 3.95 -13.78
C GLN A 66 -7.60 3.79 -12.43
N LYS A 67 -7.25 2.77 -11.63
CA LYS A 67 -7.82 2.59 -10.29
C LYS A 67 -7.44 3.73 -9.35
N VAL A 68 -6.19 4.17 -9.34
CA VAL A 68 -5.75 5.31 -8.53
C VAL A 68 -6.49 6.58 -8.92
N GLU A 69 -6.67 6.83 -10.22
CA GLU A 69 -7.44 7.98 -10.70
C GLU A 69 -8.92 7.90 -10.29
N GLN A 70 -9.54 6.73 -10.38
CA GLN A 70 -10.92 6.51 -9.94
C GLN A 70 -11.08 6.70 -8.43
N ILE A 71 -10.12 6.21 -7.64
CA ILE A 71 -10.07 6.45 -6.19
C ILE A 71 -9.93 7.95 -5.91
N GLY A 72 -9.03 8.65 -6.60
CA GLY A 72 -8.86 10.09 -6.47
C GLY A 72 -10.13 10.87 -6.77
N LYS A 73 -10.84 10.53 -7.85
CA LYS A 73 -12.13 11.13 -8.22
C LYS A 73 -13.21 10.88 -7.17
N SER A 74 -13.34 9.63 -6.71
CA SER A 74 -14.31 9.25 -5.69
C SER A 74 -14.02 9.94 -4.37
N LEU A 75 -12.76 9.95 -3.94
CA LEU A 75 -12.30 10.60 -2.72
C LEU A 75 -12.55 12.12 -2.77
N GLY A 76 -12.20 12.79 -3.87
CA GLY A 76 -12.46 14.22 -4.04
C GLY A 76 -13.94 14.56 -4.01
N THR A 77 -14.78 13.74 -4.66
CA THR A 77 -16.25 13.90 -4.61
C THR A 77 -16.80 13.70 -3.20
N GLY A 78 -16.32 12.68 -2.49
CA GLY A 78 -16.70 12.42 -1.09
C GLY A 78 -16.29 13.56 -0.16
N GLN A 79 -15.06 14.04 -0.28
CA GLN A 79 -14.53 15.18 0.48
C GLN A 79 -15.36 16.44 0.25
N PHE A 80 -15.76 16.73 -0.99
CA PHE A 80 -16.62 17.88 -1.29
C PHE A 80 -17.97 17.77 -0.57
N LYS A 81 -18.63 16.61 -0.63
CA LYS A 81 -19.93 16.40 0.06
C LYS A 81 -19.79 16.56 1.58
N ILE A 82 -18.74 15.98 2.17
CA ILE A 82 -18.48 16.12 3.60
C ILE A 82 -18.20 17.58 3.97
N ALA A 83 -17.46 18.32 3.14
CA ALA A 83 -17.19 19.74 3.36
C ALA A 83 -18.48 20.58 3.34
N VAL A 84 -19.41 20.29 2.44
CA VAL A 84 -20.74 20.93 2.40
C VAL A 84 -21.52 20.65 3.68
N GLU A 85 -21.63 19.39 4.10
CA GLU A 85 -22.33 19.02 5.33
C GLU A 85 -21.68 19.63 6.59
N LEU A 86 -20.34 19.65 6.64
CA LEU A 86 -19.59 20.27 7.74
C LEU A 86 -19.81 21.78 7.80
N ALA A 87 -19.89 22.46 6.66
CA ALA A 87 -20.21 23.87 6.61
C ALA A 87 -21.63 24.14 7.13
N ILE A 88 -22.62 23.33 6.72
CA ILE A 88 -24.00 23.42 7.21
C ILE A 88 -24.04 23.25 8.73
N ILE A 89 -23.43 22.18 9.27
CA ILE A 89 -23.35 21.93 10.72
C ILE A 89 -22.66 23.10 11.43
N SER A 90 -21.57 23.62 10.87
CA SER A 90 -20.82 24.75 11.44
C SER A 90 -21.69 26.01 11.53
N HIS A 91 -22.49 26.30 10.50
CA HIS A 91 -23.43 27.42 10.51
C HIS A 91 -24.57 27.23 11.52
N ILE A 92 -25.13 26.02 11.61
CA ILE A 92 -26.16 25.68 12.61
C ILE A 92 -25.58 25.86 14.02
N LEU A 93 -24.39 25.32 14.28
CA LEU A 93 -23.72 25.46 15.58
C LEU A 93 -23.40 26.92 15.88
N ALA A 94 -22.90 27.71 14.93
CA ALA A 94 -22.64 29.13 15.14
C ALA A 94 -23.91 29.93 15.49
N ALA A 95 -25.06 29.53 14.94
CA ALA A 95 -26.34 30.15 15.26
C ALA A 95 -26.87 29.76 16.66
N GLN A 96 -26.51 28.58 17.17
CA GLN A 96 -26.97 28.06 18.46
C GLN A 96 -25.98 28.31 19.61
N ALA A 97 -24.68 28.33 19.31
CA ALA A 97 -23.62 28.45 20.27
C ALA A 97 -23.47 29.90 20.72
N LYS A 98 -23.54 30.12 22.04
CA LYS A 98 -23.23 31.41 22.67
C LYS A 98 -21.73 31.49 22.95
N ILE A 99 -20.93 31.60 21.90
CA ILE A 99 -19.46 31.68 21.97
C ILE A 99 -19.04 33.07 21.49
N SER A 100 -18.21 33.76 22.27
CA SER A 100 -17.59 35.03 21.87
C SER A 100 -16.50 34.82 20.82
N GLY A 101 -16.16 35.87 20.07
CA GLY A 101 -15.08 35.80 19.09
C GLY A 101 -13.72 35.41 19.69
N GLU A 102 -13.47 35.79 20.94
CA GLU A 102 -12.24 35.47 21.67
C GLU A 102 -12.16 33.99 22.05
N GLU A 103 -13.25 33.43 22.59
CA GLU A 103 -13.36 32.00 22.90
C GLU A 103 -13.22 31.14 21.64
N PHE A 104 -13.82 31.58 20.52
CA PHE A 104 -13.67 30.90 19.23
C PHE A 104 -12.22 30.91 18.74
N LYS A 105 -11.53 32.05 18.85
CA LYS A 105 -10.12 32.16 18.47
C LYS A 105 -9.24 31.23 19.32
N ARG A 106 -9.44 31.23 20.65
CA ARG A 106 -8.72 30.33 21.56
C ARG A 106 -8.94 28.86 21.21
N LEU A 107 -10.18 28.47 20.89
CA LEU A 107 -10.50 27.11 20.46
C LEU A 107 -9.80 26.77 19.14
N ARG A 108 -9.83 27.68 18.16
CA ARG A 108 -9.18 27.50 16.86
C ARG A 108 -7.67 27.29 17.02
N ASP A 109 -7.01 28.12 17.82
CA ASP A 109 -5.57 28.03 18.07
C ASP A 109 -5.19 26.69 18.73
N LYS A 110 -6.00 26.21 19.70
CA LYS A 110 -5.81 24.88 20.31
C LYS A 110 -5.96 23.76 19.29
N CYS A 111 -7.00 23.79 18.45
CA CYS A 111 -7.23 22.77 17.43
C CYS A 111 -6.11 22.76 16.37
N GLU A 112 -5.63 23.92 15.94
CA GLU A 112 -4.49 24.00 15.01
C GLU A 112 -3.20 23.45 15.63
N TYR A 113 -2.94 23.80 16.89
CA TYR A 113 -1.81 23.26 17.63
C TYR A 113 -1.89 21.73 17.71
N ASP A 114 -3.03 21.20 18.10
CA ASP A 114 -3.26 19.76 18.22
C ASP A 114 -3.04 19.04 16.89
N ILE A 115 -3.61 19.54 15.79
CA ILE A 115 -3.44 18.92 14.46
C ILE A 115 -1.97 18.92 14.01
N ARG A 116 -1.22 19.97 14.33
CA ARG A 116 0.21 20.07 13.95
C ARG A 116 1.13 19.17 14.76
N HIS A 117 0.75 18.84 16.00
CA HIS A 117 1.61 18.14 16.95
C HIS A 117 1.13 16.73 17.30
N LEU A 118 -0.08 16.34 16.91
CA LEU A 118 -0.57 14.98 17.05
C LEU A 118 -0.06 14.09 15.92
N GLU A 119 0.64 13.02 16.28
CA GLU A 119 0.88 11.87 15.40
C GLU A 119 -0.37 10.94 15.28
N GLY A 120 -1.55 11.39 15.75
CA GLY A 120 -2.74 10.55 15.88
C GLY A 120 -4.07 11.30 15.87
N VAL A 121 -5.17 10.56 16.05
CA VAL A 121 -6.54 11.09 16.02
C VAL A 121 -6.86 11.85 17.32
N GLN A 122 -7.48 13.02 17.20
CA GLN A 122 -7.94 13.81 18.36
C GLN A 122 -8.88 12.97 19.24
N LYS A 123 -8.55 12.84 20.53
CA LYS A 123 -9.36 12.07 21.49
C LYS A 123 -10.47 12.94 22.08
N PHE A 124 -11.65 12.36 22.25
CA PHE A 124 -12.79 13.06 22.86
C PHE A 124 -12.48 13.55 24.27
N GLU A 125 -11.82 12.74 25.10
CA GLU A 125 -11.43 13.10 26.46
C GLU A 125 -10.56 14.36 26.52
N ALA A 126 -9.60 14.50 25.60
CA ALA A 126 -8.73 15.68 25.52
C ALA A 126 -9.52 16.94 25.13
N ALA A 127 -10.48 16.80 24.19
CA ALA A 127 -11.38 17.90 23.84
C ALA A 127 -12.31 18.27 25.00
N TYR A 128 -12.85 17.28 25.72
CA TYR A 128 -13.72 17.50 26.88
C TYR A 128 -13.01 18.26 28.00
N ASN A 129 -11.81 17.82 28.37
CA ASN A 129 -11.01 18.47 29.42
C ASN A 129 -10.70 19.92 29.05
N PHE A 130 -10.26 20.20 27.82
CA PHE A 130 -9.99 21.56 27.37
C PHE A 130 -11.21 22.50 27.49
N GLN A 131 -12.42 21.99 27.20
CA GLN A 131 -13.65 22.78 27.29
C GLN A 131 -14.13 23.02 28.73
N HIS A 132 -13.65 22.25 29.69
CA HIS A 132 -14.11 22.30 31.08
C HIS A 132 -13.06 22.81 32.07
N GLU A 133 -11.77 22.69 31.77
CA GLU A 133 -10.67 23.26 32.56
C GLU A 133 -10.75 24.79 32.66
N ALA A 134 -11.27 25.49 31.64
CA ALA A 134 -11.41 26.94 31.67
C ALA A 134 -12.54 27.46 32.59
N ARG A 135 -13.50 26.61 32.97
CA ARG A 135 -14.67 27.02 33.80
C ARG A 135 -14.42 26.97 35.31
N GLU A 136 -13.33 26.35 35.75
CA GLU A 136 -13.01 26.21 37.18
C GLU A 136 -12.15 27.36 37.72
N GLY A 137 -11.47 28.13 36.85
CA GLY A 137 -10.63 29.27 37.25
C GLY A 137 -11.38 30.58 37.58
N ASP A 138 -12.67 30.68 37.22
CA ASP A 138 -13.51 31.87 37.46
C ASP A 138 -14.33 31.79 38.77
N LYS A 139 -14.07 30.79 39.61
CA LYS A 139 -14.75 30.57 40.90
C LYS A 139 -13.91 30.93 42.14
N LEU A 140 -12.83 31.71 41.97
CA LEU A 140 -11.99 32.20 43.08
C LEU A 140 -11.94 33.73 43.10
#